data_AF-A0A9N9W9J4-F1
#
_entry.id   AF-A0A9N9W9J4-F1
#
_cell.length_a   1.000
_cell.length_b   1.000
_cell.length_c   1.000
_cell.angle_alpha   90.00
_cell.angle_beta   90.00
_cell.angle_gamma   90.00
#
_symmetry.space_group_name_H-M   'P 1'
#
loop_
_entity.id
_entity.type
_entity.pdbx_description
1 polymer ?
#
loop_
_entity_poly.entity_id
_entity_poly.type
_entity_poly.pdbx_seq_one_letter_code
_entity_poly.pdbx_strand_id
1 'polypeptide(L)'
;MSLSLLLEEYDVSTEEGLAKALGEIEKEEAEVDEALAGVLSRACDLEDRLRTASHAYTRLGEVKNDAQTASDMVDKTAALAKDVSAKVRQLDLARSRVAECQRRVHDLIDLQLCSAGVEAAIKAHDYETGAGHVARFLSMDPGSVAAARARGAPDPRHAMTRAADTLRDHLVRKFEEAARKDDAASVERLYKLFPQIGRAEEGVDLLAKYIAAQTEAAIKRASATAEPSGPAAACARVLQAAAAAVERARRTLAAAPPPPPPPPPHPHSPPHSPPRARLPRALALIQPVVSAACARALAGLAAGAGAGAGVGGAGAGAPLEPRAVEPALAELAAAINTITLYFAFLRRKTQMDAASSDEETQRACQEAVEKIIAESDLTRTAQDLLGQYLKLERYFLEENVNKAIKMATPQPGSTTSNLVDDIFFIAKKSIRLVFA
;
A
#
# COMPACT_ATOMS: atom_id res chain seq x y z
N MET A 1 47.79 53.77 87.54
CA MET A 1 47.34 55.16 87.81
C MET A 1 48.53 56.10 87.63
N SER A 2 48.42 57.44 87.73
CA SER A 2 49.66 58.24 87.71
C SER A 2 50.40 58.04 89.04
N LEU A 3 51.72 57.84 88.97
CA LEU A 3 52.63 57.68 90.10
C LEU A 3 52.46 58.77 91.18
N SER A 4 52.01 59.95 90.77
CA SER A 4 51.67 61.06 91.65
C SER A 4 50.46 60.83 92.56
N LEU A 5 49.46 60.06 92.15
CA LEU A 5 48.29 59.74 92.99
C LEU A 5 48.61 58.67 94.05
N LEU A 6 49.46 57.69 93.70
CA LEU A 6 49.95 56.65 94.62
C LEU A 6 50.82 57.23 95.76
N LEU A 7 51.60 58.27 95.45
CA LEU A 7 52.44 58.99 96.41
C LEU A 7 51.66 59.98 97.28
N GLU A 8 50.42 60.34 96.92
CA GLU A 8 49.52 61.18 97.73
C GLU A 8 48.59 60.36 98.65
N GLU A 9 48.19 59.14 98.26
CA GLU A 9 47.33 58.28 99.09
C GLU A 9 48.09 57.49 100.19
N TYR A 10 49.38 57.23 100.01
CA TYR A 10 50.18 56.47 100.97
C TYR A 10 51.27 57.35 101.60
N ASP A 11 51.20 57.53 102.92
CA ASP A 11 52.18 58.30 103.69
C ASP A 11 53.54 57.57 103.70
N VAL A 12 54.41 58.01 102.79
CA VAL A 12 55.75 57.48 102.50
C VAL A 12 56.70 57.55 103.71
N SER A 13 56.26 58.17 104.81
CA SER A 13 56.99 58.32 106.06
C SER A 13 56.95 57.06 106.96
N THR A 14 56.07 56.10 106.67
CA THR A 14 55.92 54.84 107.43
C THR A 14 56.37 53.63 106.60
N GLU A 15 57.12 52.70 107.20
CA GLU A 15 57.58 51.45 106.54
C GLU A 15 56.39 50.67 105.93
N GLU A 16 55.23 50.67 106.60
CA GLU A 16 54.02 50.02 106.13
C GLU A 16 53.39 50.72 104.92
N GLY A 17 53.41 52.06 104.86
CA GLY A 17 52.89 52.84 103.73
C GLY A 17 53.76 52.69 102.49
N LEU A 18 55.09 52.70 102.68
CA LEU A 18 56.07 52.50 101.61
C LEU A 18 56.02 51.08 101.04
N ALA A 19 55.85 50.06 101.89
CA ALA A 19 55.67 48.67 101.44
C ALA A 19 54.37 48.45 100.66
N LYS A 20 53.27 49.13 101.02
CA LYS A 20 52.01 49.08 100.27
C LYS A 20 52.11 49.77 98.93
N ALA A 21 52.71 50.96 98.86
CA ALA A 21 52.96 51.66 97.60
C ALA A 21 53.88 50.85 96.68
N LEU A 22 54.92 50.21 97.20
CA LEU A 22 55.76 49.28 96.43
C LEU A 22 54.96 48.08 95.93
N GLY A 23 54.12 47.45 96.75
CA GLY A 23 53.30 46.32 96.32
C GLY A 23 52.25 46.68 95.26
N GLU A 24 51.67 47.89 95.33
CA GLU A 24 50.78 48.39 94.27
C GLU A 24 51.53 48.72 92.98
N ILE A 25 52.75 49.29 93.07
CA ILE A 25 53.60 49.51 91.90
C ILE A 25 54.04 48.17 91.28
N GLU A 26 54.47 47.19 92.07
CA GLU A 26 54.83 45.85 91.59
C GLU A 26 53.62 45.15 90.94
N LYS A 27 52.41 45.39 91.45
CA LYS A 27 51.18 44.88 90.84
C LYS A 27 50.86 45.60 89.52
N GLU A 28 50.97 46.93 89.48
CA GLU A 28 50.79 47.70 88.23
C GLU A 28 51.86 47.33 87.19
N GLU A 29 53.12 47.13 87.60
CA GLU A 29 54.21 46.63 86.74
C GLU A 29 53.89 45.24 86.20
N ALA A 30 53.43 44.31 87.05
CA ALA A 30 53.03 42.98 86.61
C ALA A 30 51.83 42.99 85.65
N GLU A 31 50.83 43.85 85.89
CA GLU A 31 49.67 44.04 85.00
C GLU A 31 50.09 44.64 83.64
N VAL A 32 51.02 45.59 83.64
CA VAL A 32 51.58 46.19 82.43
C VAL A 32 52.43 45.18 81.67
N ASP A 33 53.26 44.39 82.34
CA ASP A 33 54.09 43.35 81.73
C ASP A 33 53.23 42.23 81.12
N GLU A 34 52.15 41.81 81.78
CA GLU A 34 51.19 40.84 81.24
C GLU A 34 50.46 41.42 80.02
N ALA A 35 50.04 42.68 80.07
CA ALA A 35 49.43 43.37 78.93
C ALA A 35 50.42 43.51 77.76
N LEU A 36 51.69 43.84 78.05
CA LEU A 36 52.74 43.98 77.03
C LEU A 36 53.08 42.64 76.40
N ALA A 37 53.22 41.57 77.19
CA ALA A 37 53.40 40.20 76.70
C ALA A 37 52.21 39.75 75.83
N GLY A 38 50.98 40.13 76.22
CA GLY A 38 49.78 39.91 75.43
C GLY A 38 49.77 40.67 74.10
N VAL A 39 50.29 41.89 74.05
CA VAL A 39 50.40 42.67 72.80
C VAL A 39 51.54 42.16 71.92
N LEU A 40 52.69 41.82 72.49
CA LEU A 40 53.85 41.28 71.77
C LEU A 40 53.53 39.91 71.14
N SER A 41 52.86 39.02 71.87
CA SER A 41 52.41 37.73 71.31
C SER A 41 51.43 37.91 70.14
N ARG A 42 50.48 38.84 70.25
CA ARG A 42 49.58 39.18 69.13
C ARG A 42 50.32 39.77 67.93
N ALA A 43 51.38 40.56 68.17
CA ALA A 43 52.23 41.07 67.10
C ALA A 43 52.96 39.93 66.38
N CYS A 44 53.55 38.99 67.12
CA CYS A 44 54.18 37.79 66.55
C CYS A 44 53.20 36.94 65.73
N ASP A 45 51.98 36.68 66.25
CA ASP A 45 50.94 35.94 65.55
C ASP A 45 50.51 36.65 64.24
N LEU A 46 50.45 37.99 64.26
CA LEU A 46 50.11 38.79 63.09
C LEU A 46 51.22 38.73 62.04
N GLU A 47 52.48 38.79 62.45
CA GLU A 47 53.64 38.65 61.56
C GLU A 47 53.68 37.28 60.89
N ASP A 48 53.38 36.20 61.62
CA ASP A 48 53.35 34.85 61.04
C ASP A 48 52.19 34.68 60.06
N ARG A 49 51.01 35.25 60.37
CA ARG A 49 49.87 35.31 59.42
C ARG A 49 50.20 36.14 58.20
N LEU A 50 50.92 37.26 58.36
CA LEU A 50 51.35 38.11 57.25
C LEU A 50 52.36 37.37 56.37
N ARG A 51 53.30 36.62 56.95
CA ARG A 51 54.23 35.76 56.20
C ARG A 51 53.51 34.67 55.44
N THR A 52 52.54 34.00 56.06
CA THR A 52 51.73 32.98 55.35
C THR A 52 50.90 33.59 54.23
N ALA A 53 50.30 34.77 54.44
CA ALA A 53 49.57 35.49 53.41
C ALA A 53 50.48 35.95 52.26
N SER A 54 51.69 36.43 52.56
CA SER A 54 52.70 36.80 51.57
C SER A 54 53.12 35.60 50.72
N HIS A 55 53.35 34.44 51.36
CA HIS A 55 53.68 33.20 50.65
C HIS A 55 52.51 32.63 49.84
N ALA A 56 51.27 32.82 50.31
CA ALA A 56 50.09 32.48 49.53
C ALA A 56 49.92 33.41 48.32
N TYR A 57 50.26 34.70 48.46
CA TYR A 57 50.21 35.68 47.38
C TYR A 57 51.20 35.34 46.25
N THR A 58 52.43 34.94 46.58
CA THR A 58 53.41 34.50 45.58
C THR A 58 52.94 33.25 44.84
N ARG A 59 52.42 32.24 45.56
CA ARG A 59 51.83 31.03 44.96
C ARG A 59 50.63 31.34 44.08
N LEU A 60 49.77 32.27 44.48
CA LEU A 60 48.64 32.72 43.65
C LEU A 60 49.13 33.42 42.38
N GLY A 61 50.25 34.15 42.45
CA GLY A 61 50.92 34.72 41.29
C GLY A 61 51.40 33.66 40.30
N GLU A 62 52.03 32.59 40.80
CA GLU A 62 52.47 31.44 39.99
C GLU A 62 51.27 30.73 39.36
N VAL A 63 50.25 30.38 40.14
CA VAL A 63 49.01 29.75 39.65
C VAL A 63 48.31 30.62 38.61
N LYS A 64 48.31 31.95 38.79
CA LYS A 64 47.77 32.88 37.80
C LYS A 64 48.54 32.82 36.48
N ASN A 65 49.88 32.79 36.53
CA ASN A 65 50.71 32.69 35.34
C ASN A 65 50.53 31.34 34.63
N ASP A 66 50.42 30.24 35.37
CA ASP A 66 50.15 28.91 34.82
C ASP A 66 48.75 28.85 34.20
N ALA A 67 47.73 29.39 34.86
CA ALA A 67 46.37 29.49 34.34
C ALA A 67 46.31 30.36 33.07
N GLN A 68 47.06 31.46 33.03
CA GLN A 68 47.16 32.30 31.83
C GLN A 68 47.83 31.54 30.68
N THR A 69 48.92 30.82 30.97
CA THR A 69 49.61 30.01 29.96
C THR A 69 48.71 28.88 29.43
N ALA A 70 47.93 28.24 30.30
CA ALA A 70 46.95 27.23 29.91
C ALA A 70 45.82 27.84 29.06
N SER A 71 45.30 29.01 29.43
CA SER A 71 44.31 29.75 28.62
C SER A 71 44.85 30.02 27.23
N ASP A 72 46.06 30.55 27.12
CA ASP A 72 46.69 30.85 25.84
C ASP A 72 46.90 29.59 24.98
N MET A 73 47.25 28.45 25.61
CA MET A 73 47.36 27.17 24.91
C MET A 73 46.01 26.66 24.42
N VAL A 74 44.95 26.80 25.21
CA VAL A 74 43.58 26.43 24.82
C VAL A 74 43.10 27.30 23.66
N ASP A 75 43.35 28.61 23.71
CA ASP A 75 42.97 29.53 22.63
C ASP A 75 43.70 29.21 21.33
N LYS A 76 45.01 28.94 21.38
CA LYS A 76 45.79 28.50 20.22
C LYS A 76 45.29 27.16 19.66
N THR A 77 44.97 26.21 20.54
CA THR A 77 44.43 24.90 20.15
C THR A 77 43.05 25.02 19.52
N ALA A 78 42.19 25.89 20.06
CA ALA A 78 40.86 26.17 19.53
C ALA A 78 40.93 26.86 18.16
N ALA A 79 41.86 27.79 17.96
CA ALA A 79 42.10 28.42 16.66
C ALA A 79 42.53 27.37 15.61
N LEU A 80 43.51 26.53 15.93
CA LEU A 80 43.95 25.46 15.03
C LEU A 80 42.81 24.48 14.71
N ALA A 81 42.02 24.07 15.69
CA ALA A 81 40.88 23.17 15.49
C ALA A 81 39.80 23.80 14.57
N LYS A 82 39.55 25.11 14.71
CA LYS A 82 38.64 25.85 13.81
C LYS A 82 39.16 25.88 12.37
N ASP A 83 40.45 26.14 12.18
CA ASP A 83 41.08 26.18 10.85
C ASP A 83 41.07 24.81 10.18
N VAL A 84 41.40 23.75 10.94
CA VAL A 84 41.33 22.37 10.45
C VAL A 84 39.88 22.02 10.09
N SER A 85 38.91 22.34 10.95
CA SER A 85 37.49 22.08 10.68
C SER A 85 36.99 22.81 9.44
N ALA A 86 37.40 24.07 9.23
CA ALA A 86 37.03 24.84 8.05
C ALA A 86 37.61 24.21 6.77
N LYS A 87 38.88 23.81 6.79
CA LYS A 87 39.53 23.13 5.66
C LYS A 87 38.89 21.76 5.37
N VAL A 88 38.57 20.99 6.41
CA VAL A 88 37.88 19.70 6.27
C VAL A 88 36.50 19.89 5.64
N ARG A 89 35.72 20.88 6.07
CA ARG A 89 34.41 21.20 5.45
C ARG A 89 34.53 21.57 3.97
N GLN A 90 35.55 22.36 3.60
CA GLN A 90 35.80 22.70 2.20
C GLN A 90 36.17 21.45 1.39
N LEU A 91 37.00 20.57 1.95
CA LEU A 91 37.39 19.31 1.33
C LEU A 91 36.20 18.36 1.20
N ASP A 92 35.33 18.27 2.19
CA ASP A 92 34.11 17.46 2.13
C ASP A 92 33.14 17.97 1.07
N LEU A 93 33.00 19.29 0.93
CA LEU A 93 32.18 19.90 -0.10
C LEU A 93 32.76 19.63 -1.51
N ALA A 94 34.08 19.74 -1.67
CA ALA A 94 34.75 19.38 -2.92
C ALA A 94 34.58 17.88 -3.23
N ARG A 95 34.76 17.01 -2.23
CA ARG A 95 34.59 15.56 -2.36
C ARG A 95 33.15 15.18 -2.71
N SER A 96 32.17 15.82 -2.08
CA SER A 96 30.75 15.64 -2.37
C SER A 96 30.43 16.01 -3.82
N ARG A 97 30.92 17.17 -4.29
CA ARG A 97 30.78 17.61 -5.69
C ARG A 97 31.47 16.65 -6.67
N VAL A 98 32.66 16.16 -6.36
CA VAL A 98 33.37 15.18 -7.21
C VAL A 98 32.59 13.86 -7.27
N ALA A 99 32.09 13.38 -6.13
CA ALA A 99 31.27 12.17 -6.10
C ALA A 99 29.97 12.33 -6.91
N GLU A 100 29.34 13.50 -6.85
CA GLU A 100 28.16 13.83 -7.66
C GLU A 100 28.50 13.88 -9.16
N CYS A 101 29.58 14.56 -9.55
CA CYS A 101 30.06 14.58 -10.93
C CYS A 101 30.38 13.17 -11.44
N GLN A 102 31.01 12.34 -10.62
CA GLN A 102 31.31 10.95 -10.97
C GLN A 102 30.02 10.15 -11.21
N ARG A 103 29.03 10.25 -10.32
CA ARG A 103 27.72 9.61 -10.51
C ARG A 103 27.05 10.08 -11.80
N ARG A 104 27.01 11.39 -12.05
CA ARG A 104 26.43 11.97 -13.29
C ARG A 104 27.13 11.47 -14.55
N VAL A 105 28.46 11.30 -14.52
CA VAL A 105 29.21 10.73 -15.66
C VAL A 105 28.86 9.25 -15.86
N HIS A 106 28.77 8.45 -14.79
CA HIS A 106 28.35 7.05 -14.89
C HIS A 106 26.92 6.94 -15.43
N ASP A 107 25.98 7.75 -14.93
CA ASP A 107 24.60 7.77 -15.43
C ASP A 107 24.52 8.15 -16.92
N LEU A 108 25.33 9.11 -17.36
CA LEU A 108 25.36 9.53 -18.77
C LEU A 108 25.97 8.47 -19.69
N ILE A 109 27.02 7.77 -19.23
CA ILE A 109 27.60 6.61 -19.94
C ILE A 109 26.56 5.49 -20.02
N ASP A 110 25.92 5.16 -18.90
CA ASP A 110 24.91 4.12 -18.86
C ASP A 110 23.69 4.46 -19.73
N LEU A 111 23.28 5.72 -19.81
CA LEU A 111 22.18 6.15 -20.67
C LEU A 111 22.49 5.94 -22.16
N GLN A 112 23.71 6.24 -22.59
CA GLN A 112 24.16 5.98 -23.97
C GLN A 112 24.31 4.47 -24.24
N LEU A 113 24.82 3.72 -23.26
CA LEU A 113 24.97 2.28 -23.38
C LEU A 113 23.62 1.58 -23.42
N CYS A 114 22.64 2.05 -22.63
CA CYS A 114 21.31 1.48 -22.62
C CYS A 114 20.52 1.86 -23.89
N SER A 115 20.65 3.07 -24.46
CA SER A 115 20.01 3.39 -25.75
C SER A 115 20.56 2.56 -26.90
N ALA A 116 21.89 2.44 -27.01
CA ALA A 116 22.54 1.59 -28.01
C ALA A 116 22.25 0.10 -27.77
N GLY A 117 22.19 -0.32 -26.50
CA GLY A 117 21.86 -1.69 -26.09
C GLY A 117 20.44 -2.10 -26.49
N VAL A 118 19.44 -1.21 -26.32
CA VAL A 118 18.06 -1.47 -26.77
C VAL A 118 17.99 -1.60 -28.29
N GLU A 119 18.66 -0.73 -29.05
CA GLU A 119 18.69 -0.84 -30.51
C GLU A 119 19.38 -2.13 -31.00
N ALA A 120 20.46 -2.55 -30.34
CA ALA A 120 21.15 -3.81 -30.65
C ALA A 120 20.29 -5.03 -30.29
N ALA A 121 19.61 -4.99 -29.14
CA ALA A 121 18.69 -6.04 -28.68
C ALA A 121 17.51 -6.24 -29.64
N ILE A 122 16.94 -5.15 -30.17
CA ILE A 122 15.89 -5.19 -31.20
C ILE A 122 16.41 -5.91 -32.46
N LYS A 123 17.63 -5.60 -32.90
CA LYS A 123 18.27 -6.24 -34.07
C LYS A 123 18.57 -7.72 -33.84
N ALA A 124 18.98 -8.09 -32.63
CA ALA A 124 19.25 -9.47 -32.24
C ALA A 124 17.97 -10.29 -31.94
N HIS A 125 16.79 -9.67 -31.98
CA HIS A 125 15.51 -10.25 -31.55
C HIS A 125 15.49 -10.75 -30.10
N ASP A 126 16.39 -10.23 -29.26
CA ASP A 126 16.46 -10.55 -27.85
C ASP A 126 15.79 -9.44 -27.02
N TYR A 127 14.52 -9.62 -26.71
CA TYR A 127 13.75 -8.61 -25.99
C TYR A 127 13.99 -8.62 -24.48
N GLU A 128 14.63 -9.65 -23.93
CA GLU A 128 14.87 -9.76 -22.49
C GLU A 128 16.01 -8.84 -22.07
N THR A 129 17.09 -8.85 -22.85
CA THR A 129 18.21 -7.92 -22.65
C THR A 129 17.78 -6.48 -22.91
N GLY A 130 16.97 -6.24 -23.94
CA GLY A 130 16.36 -4.93 -24.21
C GLY A 130 15.50 -4.41 -23.05
N ALA A 131 14.61 -5.26 -22.50
CA ALA A 131 13.79 -4.90 -21.34
C ALA A 131 14.65 -4.60 -20.10
N GLY A 132 15.74 -5.36 -19.88
CA GLY A 132 16.71 -5.09 -18.81
C GLY A 132 17.39 -3.72 -18.94
N HIS A 133 17.77 -3.33 -20.16
CA HIS A 133 18.33 -1.99 -20.42
C HIS A 133 17.32 -0.86 -20.16
N VAL A 134 16.05 -1.06 -20.51
CA VAL A 134 14.97 -0.10 -20.19
C VAL A 134 14.69 -0.03 -18.68
N ALA A 135 14.67 -1.17 -17.99
CA ALA A 135 14.47 -1.20 -16.54
C ALA A 135 15.61 -0.48 -15.79
N ARG A 136 16.86 -0.68 -16.23
CA ARG A 136 18.02 0.05 -15.69
C ARG A 136 17.87 1.55 -15.90
N PHE A 137 17.42 1.99 -17.07
CA PHE A 137 17.13 3.40 -17.34
C PHE A 137 16.03 3.98 -16.45
N LEU A 138 14.94 3.25 -16.24
CA LEU A 138 13.84 3.69 -15.37
C LEU A 138 14.26 3.82 -13.90
N SER A 139 15.32 3.11 -13.48
CA SER A 139 15.92 3.22 -12.14
C SER A 139 16.93 4.37 -11.98
N MET A 140 17.28 5.09 -13.07
CA MET A 140 18.23 6.22 -13.01
C MET A 140 17.56 7.52 -12.56
N ASP A 141 18.27 8.33 -11.77
CA ASP A 141 17.75 9.56 -11.18
C ASP A 141 17.45 10.66 -12.24
N PRO A 142 16.27 11.31 -12.19
CA PRO A 142 15.91 12.48 -12.99
C PRO A 142 16.90 13.65 -12.98
N GLY A 143 17.62 13.87 -11.88
CA GLY A 143 18.41 15.08 -11.62
C GLY A 143 19.75 15.19 -12.39
N SER A 144 20.23 14.09 -12.98
CA SER A 144 21.54 14.00 -13.65
C SER A 144 21.65 14.81 -14.96
N VAL A 145 20.53 15.24 -15.54
CA VAL A 145 20.46 15.65 -16.96
C VAL A 145 20.32 17.17 -17.19
N ALA A 146 20.03 17.96 -16.16
CA ALA A 146 19.99 19.43 -16.30
C ALA A 146 21.34 20.01 -16.79
N ALA A 147 22.45 19.34 -16.48
CA ALA A 147 23.80 19.71 -16.93
C ALA A 147 24.12 19.32 -18.38
N ALA A 148 23.40 18.35 -18.98
CA ALA A 148 23.62 17.95 -20.37
C ALA A 148 23.10 19.00 -21.37
N ARG A 149 22.01 19.73 -21.01
CA ARG A 149 21.46 20.86 -21.78
C ARG A 149 22.48 21.97 -22.05
N ALA A 150 23.44 22.17 -21.15
CA ALA A 150 24.42 23.23 -21.25
C ALA A 150 25.40 23.04 -22.44
N ARG A 151 25.48 21.85 -23.05
CA ARG A 151 26.40 21.56 -24.17
C ARG A 151 25.73 21.49 -25.55
N GLY A 152 24.43 21.76 -25.66
CA GLY A 152 23.72 21.76 -26.94
C GLY A 152 23.57 20.38 -27.61
N ALA A 153 23.86 19.28 -26.89
CA ALA A 153 23.65 17.92 -27.39
C ALA A 153 22.17 17.51 -27.24
N PRO A 154 21.60 16.76 -28.21
CA PRO A 154 20.24 16.24 -28.09
C PRO A 154 20.13 15.38 -26.83
N ASP A 155 19.10 15.66 -26.02
CA ASP A 155 18.92 15.00 -24.73
C ASP A 155 18.89 13.47 -24.91
N PRO A 156 19.85 12.72 -24.34
CA PRO A 156 19.94 11.27 -24.52
C PRO A 156 18.74 10.49 -23.97
N ARG A 157 17.92 11.15 -23.14
CA ARG A 157 16.62 10.64 -22.72
C ARG A 157 15.63 10.51 -23.86
N HIS A 158 15.58 11.47 -24.80
CA HIS A 158 14.65 11.36 -25.93
C HIS A 158 15.04 10.22 -26.86
N ALA A 159 16.34 9.98 -27.06
CA ALA A 159 16.82 8.80 -27.80
C ALA A 159 16.38 7.51 -27.10
N MET A 160 16.53 7.45 -25.77
CA MET A 160 16.09 6.28 -25.00
C MET A 160 14.58 6.10 -24.97
N THR A 161 13.79 7.16 -24.78
CA THR A 161 12.32 7.09 -24.83
C THR A 161 11.85 6.60 -26.20
N ARG A 162 12.44 7.10 -27.29
CA ARG A 162 12.16 6.60 -28.64
C ARG A 162 12.56 5.12 -28.79
N ALA A 163 13.72 4.72 -28.29
CA ALA A 163 14.16 3.32 -28.34
C ALA A 163 13.20 2.41 -27.53
N ALA A 164 12.77 2.84 -26.35
CA ALA A 164 11.79 2.13 -25.53
C ALA A 164 10.41 2.04 -26.21
N ASP A 165 9.95 3.11 -26.87
CA ASP A 165 8.72 3.11 -27.67
C ASP A 165 8.82 2.13 -28.85
N THR A 166 9.96 2.08 -29.55
CA THR A 166 10.15 1.11 -30.63
C THR A 166 10.21 -0.33 -30.12
N LEU A 167 10.84 -0.57 -28.96
CA LEU A 167 10.86 -1.88 -28.31
C LEU A 167 9.44 -2.33 -27.95
N ARG A 168 8.62 -1.41 -27.41
CA ARG A 168 7.19 -1.64 -27.14
C ARG A 168 6.46 -2.06 -28.41
N ASP A 169 6.57 -1.28 -29.49
CA ASP A 169 5.82 -1.58 -30.72
C ASP A 169 6.16 -2.96 -31.30
N HIS A 170 7.44 -3.36 -31.21
CA HIS A 170 7.87 -4.70 -31.57
C HIS A 170 7.33 -5.80 -30.63
N LEU A 171 7.30 -5.54 -29.33
CA LEU A 171 6.73 -6.47 -28.35
C LEU A 171 5.23 -6.67 -28.53
N VAL A 172 4.47 -5.59 -28.79
CA VAL A 172 3.02 -5.67 -29.05
C VAL A 172 2.76 -6.51 -30.31
N ARG A 173 3.49 -6.26 -31.40
CA ARG A 173 3.35 -7.04 -32.64
C ARG A 173 3.67 -8.52 -32.41
N LYS A 174 4.77 -8.83 -31.74
CA LYS A 174 5.13 -10.23 -31.43
C LYS A 174 4.16 -10.89 -30.46
N PHE A 175 3.59 -10.13 -29.54
CA PHE A 175 2.54 -10.61 -28.65
C PHE A 175 1.28 -10.97 -29.44
N GLU A 176 0.83 -10.11 -30.37
CA GLU A 176 -0.32 -10.39 -31.23
C GLU A 176 -0.06 -11.60 -32.15
N GLU A 177 1.15 -11.76 -32.67
CA GLU A 177 1.54 -12.95 -33.45
C GLU A 177 1.53 -14.23 -32.61
N ALA A 178 2.05 -14.19 -31.38
CA ALA A 178 2.01 -15.31 -30.45
C ALA A 178 0.58 -15.65 -30.02
N ALA A 179 -0.25 -14.62 -29.80
CA ALA A 179 -1.68 -14.75 -29.52
C ALA A 179 -2.44 -15.40 -30.68
N ARG A 180 -2.09 -15.09 -31.94
CA ARG A 180 -2.68 -15.77 -33.12
C ARG A 180 -2.26 -17.23 -33.25
N LYS A 181 -1.09 -17.61 -32.73
CA LYS A 181 -0.55 -18.98 -32.76
C LYS A 181 -0.96 -19.81 -31.54
N ASP A 182 -1.70 -19.25 -30.59
CA ASP A 182 -2.08 -19.88 -29.31
C ASP A 182 -0.88 -20.41 -28.48
N ASP A 183 0.31 -19.80 -28.62
CA ASP A 183 1.50 -20.20 -27.86
C ASP A 183 1.52 -19.57 -26.46
N ALA A 184 0.99 -20.31 -25.49
CA ALA A 184 0.93 -19.90 -24.09
C ALA A 184 2.31 -19.61 -23.48
N ALA A 185 3.36 -20.34 -23.87
CA ALA A 185 4.70 -20.18 -23.30
C ALA A 185 5.34 -18.86 -23.75
N SER A 186 5.20 -18.53 -25.04
CA SER A 186 5.69 -17.26 -25.58
C SER A 186 4.90 -16.07 -25.03
N VAL A 187 3.58 -16.19 -24.85
CA VAL A 187 2.73 -15.15 -24.25
C VAL A 187 3.14 -14.86 -22.80
N GLU A 188 3.39 -15.89 -21.99
CA GLU A 188 3.86 -15.73 -20.61
C GLU A 188 5.25 -15.09 -20.53
N ARG A 189 6.18 -15.50 -21.43
CA ARG A 189 7.52 -14.92 -21.50
C ARG A 189 7.47 -13.45 -21.88
N LEU A 190 6.71 -13.09 -22.91
CA LEU A 190 6.54 -11.70 -23.35
C LEU A 190 5.83 -10.86 -22.27
N TYR A 191 4.82 -11.41 -21.60
CA TYR A 191 4.11 -10.73 -20.51
C TYR A 191 5.05 -10.31 -19.37
N LYS A 192 6.03 -11.14 -19.01
CA LYS A 192 7.04 -10.83 -17.97
C LYS A 192 7.92 -9.62 -18.31
N LEU A 193 8.01 -9.24 -19.59
CA LEU A 193 8.82 -8.10 -20.03
C LEU A 193 8.08 -6.76 -19.90
N PHE A 194 6.75 -6.73 -19.98
CA PHE A 194 5.96 -5.49 -19.86
C PHE A 194 6.13 -4.76 -18.51
N PRO A 195 6.21 -5.45 -17.35
CA PRO A 195 6.53 -4.81 -16.07
C PRO A 195 7.92 -4.17 -16.05
N GLN A 196 8.91 -4.78 -16.71
CA GLN A 196 10.30 -4.27 -16.77
C GLN A 196 10.40 -2.99 -17.60
N ILE A 197 9.50 -2.81 -18.57
CA ILE A 197 9.40 -1.64 -19.44
C ILE A 197 8.58 -0.51 -18.77
N GLY A 198 8.04 -0.73 -17.57
CA GLY A 198 7.25 0.27 -16.85
C GLY A 198 5.89 0.57 -17.50
N ARG A 199 5.37 -0.38 -18.29
CA ARG A 199 4.05 -0.31 -18.96
C ARG A 199 3.25 -1.59 -18.68
N ALA A 200 3.09 -1.90 -17.40
CA ALA A 200 2.37 -3.10 -16.97
C ALA A 200 0.88 -3.10 -17.39
N GLU A 201 0.25 -1.92 -17.48
CA GLU A 201 -1.17 -1.78 -17.83
C GLU A 201 -1.48 -2.24 -19.26
N GLU A 202 -0.65 -1.86 -20.24
CA GLU A 202 -0.82 -2.26 -21.65
C GLU A 202 -0.63 -3.78 -21.83
N GLY A 203 0.32 -4.37 -21.09
CA GLY A 203 0.51 -5.81 -21.08
C GLY A 203 -0.71 -6.57 -20.52
N VAL A 204 -1.35 -6.02 -19.48
CA VAL A 204 -2.58 -6.60 -18.91
C VAL A 204 -3.74 -6.51 -19.91
N ASP A 205 -3.88 -5.39 -20.62
CA ASP A 205 -4.93 -5.23 -21.64
C ASP A 205 -4.78 -6.21 -22.81
N LEU A 206 -3.55 -6.42 -23.29
CA LEU A 206 -3.25 -7.37 -24.36
C LEU A 206 -3.49 -8.82 -23.92
N LEU A 207 -3.04 -9.17 -22.71
CA LEU A 207 -3.30 -10.48 -22.13
C LEU A 207 -4.81 -10.71 -21.93
N ALA A 208 -5.54 -9.72 -21.43
CA ALA A 208 -6.97 -9.80 -21.25
C ALA A 208 -7.72 -9.98 -22.59
N LYS A 209 -7.30 -9.29 -23.65
CA LYS A 209 -7.84 -9.50 -25.02
C LYS A 209 -7.56 -10.91 -25.54
N TYR A 210 -6.33 -11.42 -25.35
CA TYR A 210 -5.98 -12.79 -25.74
C TYR A 210 -6.82 -13.82 -25.00
N ILE A 211 -6.95 -13.67 -23.68
CA ILE A 211 -7.76 -14.56 -22.86
C ILE A 211 -9.23 -14.45 -23.26
N ALA A 212 -9.77 -13.26 -23.51
CA ALA A 212 -11.14 -13.08 -23.99
C ALA A 212 -11.38 -13.84 -25.32
N ALA A 213 -10.48 -13.71 -26.30
CA ALA A 213 -10.56 -14.44 -27.57
C ALA A 213 -10.46 -15.97 -27.38
N GLN A 214 -9.59 -16.43 -26.49
CA GLN A 214 -9.49 -17.84 -26.13
C GLN A 214 -10.77 -18.33 -25.43
N THR A 215 -11.40 -17.48 -24.61
CA THR A 215 -12.66 -17.77 -23.92
C THR A 215 -13.79 -17.87 -24.95
N GLU A 216 -13.86 -16.99 -25.95
CA GLU A 216 -14.79 -17.13 -27.07
C GLU A 216 -14.64 -18.45 -27.81
N ALA A 217 -13.40 -18.86 -28.12
CA ALA A 217 -13.12 -20.11 -28.79
C ALA A 217 -13.49 -21.33 -27.94
N ALA A 218 -13.28 -21.26 -26.61
CA ALA A 218 -13.71 -22.30 -25.67
C ALA A 218 -15.24 -22.38 -25.56
N ILE A 219 -15.92 -21.22 -25.51
CA ILE A 219 -17.39 -21.13 -25.49
C ILE A 219 -17.98 -21.73 -26.76
N LYS A 220 -17.45 -21.38 -27.95
CA LYS A 220 -17.90 -21.95 -29.23
C LYS A 220 -17.77 -23.47 -29.27
N ARG A 221 -16.66 -24.01 -28.74
CA ARG A 221 -16.46 -25.47 -28.61
C ARG A 221 -17.45 -26.11 -27.65
N ALA A 222 -17.68 -25.50 -26.48
CA ALA A 222 -18.64 -25.98 -25.50
C ALA A 222 -20.10 -25.92 -25.99
N SER A 223 -20.43 -24.98 -26.89
CA SER A 223 -21.73 -24.95 -27.56
C SER A 223 -21.87 -25.96 -28.70
N ALA A 224 -20.75 -26.41 -29.29
CA ALA A 224 -20.74 -27.41 -30.37
C ALA A 224 -20.84 -28.86 -29.85
N THR A 225 -20.40 -29.11 -28.61
CA THR A 225 -20.65 -30.38 -27.93
C THR A 225 -22.13 -30.47 -27.55
N ALA A 226 -22.92 -31.02 -28.47
CA ALA A 226 -24.36 -31.23 -28.37
C ALA A 226 -24.71 -32.37 -27.40
N GLU A 227 -24.41 -32.20 -26.12
CA GLU A 227 -25.11 -32.95 -25.08
C GLU A 227 -26.57 -32.45 -25.05
N PRO A 228 -27.59 -33.33 -25.04
CA PRO A 228 -29.00 -32.96 -24.93
C PRO A 228 -29.34 -32.51 -23.50
N SER A 229 -28.66 -31.46 -23.06
CA SER A 229 -28.83 -30.86 -21.74
C SER A 229 -29.59 -29.55 -21.89
N GLY A 230 -30.51 -29.27 -20.97
CA GLY A 230 -31.32 -28.07 -20.99
C GLY A 230 -30.52 -26.75 -21.09
N PRO A 231 -31.20 -25.66 -21.48
CA PRO A 231 -30.59 -24.33 -21.65
C PRO A 231 -29.87 -23.81 -20.39
N ALA A 232 -30.29 -24.22 -19.18
CA ALA A 232 -29.57 -23.88 -17.94
C ALA A 232 -28.21 -24.59 -17.85
N ALA A 233 -28.14 -25.85 -18.26
CA ALA A 233 -26.90 -26.62 -18.30
C ALA A 233 -25.92 -26.08 -19.37
N ALA A 234 -26.44 -25.60 -20.50
CA ALA A 234 -25.63 -24.91 -21.50
C ALA A 234 -25.02 -23.60 -20.94
N CYS A 235 -25.81 -22.80 -20.22
CA CYS A 235 -25.33 -21.62 -19.52
C CYS A 235 -24.25 -21.98 -18.47
N ALA A 236 -24.45 -23.06 -17.71
CA ALA A 236 -23.48 -23.53 -16.73
C ALA A 236 -22.13 -23.91 -17.37
N ARG A 237 -22.13 -24.59 -18.52
CA ARG A 237 -20.89 -24.89 -19.26
C ARG A 237 -20.15 -23.63 -19.72
N VAL A 238 -20.89 -22.63 -20.20
CA VAL A 238 -20.32 -21.33 -20.60
C VAL A 238 -19.67 -20.62 -19.41
N LEU A 239 -20.36 -20.57 -18.27
CA LEU A 239 -19.85 -19.94 -17.05
C LEU A 239 -18.68 -20.70 -16.43
N GLN A 240 -18.64 -22.04 -16.53
CA GLN A 240 -17.50 -22.84 -16.12
C GLN A 240 -16.27 -22.58 -17.00
N ALA A 241 -16.45 -22.48 -18.32
CA ALA A 241 -15.36 -22.12 -19.24
C ALA A 241 -14.83 -20.70 -18.96
N ALA A 242 -15.73 -19.75 -18.66
CA ALA A 242 -15.37 -18.40 -18.23
C ALA A 242 -14.59 -18.41 -16.91
N ALA A 243 -15.05 -19.15 -15.90
CA ALA A 243 -14.35 -19.28 -14.62
C ALA A 243 -12.94 -19.87 -14.77
N ALA A 244 -12.77 -20.86 -15.65
CA ALA A 244 -11.46 -21.43 -15.96
C ALA A 244 -10.53 -20.43 -16.65
N ALA A 245 -11.07 -19.57 -17.52
CA ALA A 245 -10.31 -18.50 -18.16
C ALA A 245 -9.88 -17.42 -17.16
N VAL A 246 -10.76 -17.03 -16.23
CA VAL A 246 -10.44 -16.09 -15.15
C VAL A 246 -9.36 -16.64 -14.22
N GLU A 247 -9.40 -17.93 -13.88
CA GLU A 247 -8.32 -18.59 -13.12
C GLU A 247 -6.99 -18.58 -13.86
N ARG A 248 -7.00 -18.82 -15.17
CA ARG A 248 -5.80 -18.76 -16.00
C ARG A 248 -5.23 -17.34 -16.06
N ALA A 249 -6.10 -16.34 -16.22
CA ALA A 249 -5.72 -14.93 -16.16
C ALA A 249 -5.06 -14.60 -14.82
N ARG A 250 -5.69 -15.00 -13.71
CA ARG A 250 -5.14 -14.81 -12.37
C ARG A 250 -3.76 -15.45 -12.19
N ARG A 251 -3.56 -16.70 -12.62
CA ARG A 251 -2.26 -17.38 -12.50
C ARG A 251 -1.15 -16.71 -13.33
N THR A 252 -1.47 -16.30 -14.55
CA THR A 252 -0.52 -15.62 -15.45
C THR A 252 -0.20 -14.21 -14.94
N LEU A 253 -1.18 -13.49 -14.42
CA LEU A 253 -1.01 -12.19 -13.76
C LEU A 253 -0.18 -12.29 -12.48
N ALA A 254 -0.36 -13.35 -11.67
CA ALA A 254 0.41 -13.61 -10.47
C ALA A 254 1.86 -14.07 -10.75
N ALA A 255 2.13 -14.65 -11.93
CA ALA A 255 3.46 -15.07 -12.34
C ALA A 255 4.37 -13.91 -12.77
N ALA A 256 3.82 -12.71 -13.00
CA ALA A 256 4.60 -11.52 -13.28
C ALA A 256 5.02 -10.79 -12.00
N PRO A 257 6.28 -10.35 -11.87
CA PRO A 257 6.73 -9.63 -10.70
C PRO A 257 5.89 -8.36 -10.46
N PRO A 258 5.65 -7.98 -9.19
CA PRO A 258 4.98 -6.74 -8.87
C PRO A 258 5.77 -5.58 -9.50
N PRO A 259 5.09 -4.53 -10.00
CA PRO A 259 5.78 -3.39 -10.56
C PRO A 259 6.60 -2.72 -9.44
N PRO A 260 7.78 -2.14 -9.74
CA PRO A 260 8.53 -1.40 -8.74
C PRO A 260 7.66 -0.30 -8.12
N PRO A 261 7.81 -0.02 -6.81
CA PRO A 261 7.02 1.02 -6.15
C PRO A 261 7.20 2.36 -6.89
N PRO A 262 6.12 3.09 -7.18
CA PRO A 262 6.25 4.41 -7.79
C PRO A 262 7.04 5.34 -6.85
N PRO A 263 7.79 6.32 -7.39
CA PRO A 263 8.40 7.35 -6.59
C PRO A 263 7.32 8.12 -5.80
N PRO A 264 7.67 8.71 -4.63
CA PRO A 264 6.72 9.41 -3.78
C PRO A 264 6.00 10.54 -4.54
N PRO A 265 4.72 10.82 -4.21
CA PRO A 265 3.88 11.70 -5.00
C PRO A 265 4.40 13.15 -5.02
N HIS A 266 4.50 13.72 -6.22
CA HIS A 266 4.58 15.16 -6.39
C HIS A 266 3.19 15.80 -6.14
N PRO A 267 3.11 16.96 -5.46
CA PRO A 267 1.86 17.50 -4.88
C PRO A 267 0.77 17.96 -5.86
N HIS A 268 0.89 17.73 -7.17
CA HIS A 268 -0.05 18.22 -8.20
C HIS A 268 -0.45 17.18 -9.27
N SER A 269 -0.54 15.90 -8.92
CA SER A 269 -1.09 14.88 -9.84
C SER A 269 -2.49 14.45 -9.37
N PRO A 270 -3.50 14.35 -10.26
CA PRO A 270 -4.84 13.88 -9.91
C PRO A 270 -4.79 12.43 -9.39
N PRO A 271 -5.81 11.95 -8.66
CA PRO A 271 -5.86 10.59 -8.13
C PRO A 271 -5.82 9.59 -9.29
N HIS A 272 -4.63 9.05 -9.56
CA HIS A 272 -4.45 8.03 -10.58
C HIS A 272 -5.11 6.73 -10.10
N SER A 273 -5.87 6.12 -11.00
CA SER A 273 -6.43 4.77 -10.89
C SER A 273 -5.39 3.78 -10.30
N PRO A 274 -5.77 2.95 -9.31
CA PRO A 274 -4.81 2.14 -8.58
C PRO A 274 -4.09 1.16 -9.54
N PRO A 275 -2.76 1.26 -9.69
CA PRO A 275 -1.95 0.44 -10.62
C PRO A 275 -1.83 -1.04 -10.20
N ARG A 276 -2.68 -1.49 -9.27
CA ARG A 276 -2.71 -2.84 -8.70
C ARG A 276 -3.98 -3.61 -9.02
N ALA A 277 -5.00 -2.98 -9.60
CA ALA A 277 -6.24 -3.65 -10.00
C ALA A 277 -6.12 -4.39 -11.35
N ARG A 278 -5.09 -5.25 -11.48
CA ARG A 278 -4.82 -6.00 -12.73
C ARG A 278 -5.94 -6.99 -13.07
N LEU A 279 -6.51 -7.65 -12.07
CA LEU A 279 -7.59 -8.62 -12.26
C LEU A 279 -8.93 -7.95 -12.61
N PRO A 280 -9.40 -6.89 -11.91
CA PRO A 280 -10.59 -6.14 -12.32
C PRO A 280 -10.51 -5.62 -13.77
N ARG A 281 -9.34 -5.13 -14.20
CA ARG A 281 -9.13 -4.66 -15.58
C ARG A 281 -9.25 -5.79 -16.61
N ALA A 282 -8.69 -6.96 -16.31
CA ALA A 282 -8.86 -8.14 -17.16
C ALA A 282 -10.32 -8.63 -17.20
N LEU A 283 -11.01 -8.60 -16.06
CA LEU A 283 -12.44 -8.96 -15.96
C LEU A 283 -13.32 -8.04 -16.81
N ALA A 284 -13.04 -6.74 -16.85
CA ALA A 284 -13.80 -5.79 -17.67
C ALA A 284 -13.81 -6.15 -19.17
N LEU A 285 -12.74 -6.78 -19.68
CA LEU A 285 -12.62 -7.20 -21.07
C LEU A 285 -13.21 -8.59 -21.33
N ILE A 286 -13.22 -9.48 -20.33
CA ILE A 286 -13.76 -10.85 -20.46
C ILE A 286 -15.29 -10.87 -20.25
N GLN A 287 -15.81 -10.06 -19.33
CA GLN A 287 -17.23 -10.04 -18.96
C GLN A 287 -18.22 -9.82 -20.14
N PRO A 288 -17.99 -8.92 -21.12
CA PRO A 288 -18.92 -8.73 -22.23
C PRO A 288 -19.01 -9.93 -23.19
N VAL A 289 -17.92 -10.70 -23.32
CA VAL A 289 -17.92 -11.95 -24.11
C VAL A 289 -18.81 -13.00 -23.43
N VAL A 290 -18.66 -13.12 -22.11
CA VAL A 290 -19.39 -14.08 -21.28
C VAL A 290 -20.87 -13.73 -21.24
N SER A 291 -21.22 -12.45 -21.09
CA SER A 291 -22.62 -12.00 -21.08
C SER A 291 -23.33 -12.30 -22.40
N ALA A 292 -22.69 -12.02 -23.54
CA ALA A 292 -23.24 -12.30 -24.85
C ALA A 292 -23.44 -13.81 -25.09
N ALA A 293 -22.52 -14.65 -24.60
CA ALA A 293 -22.64 -16.10 -24.70
C ALA A 293 -23.76 -16.67 -23.82
N CYS A 294 -23.89 -16.20 -22.59
CA CYS A 294 -24.98 -16.59 -21.69
C CYS A 294 -26.33 -16.16 -22.25
N ALA A 295 -26.45 -14.94 -22.77
CA ALA A 295 -27.67 -14.44 -23.39
C ALA A 295 -28.11 -15.33 -24.57
N ARG A 296 -27.16 -15.79 -25.42
CA ARG A 296 -27.46 -16.72 -26.51
C ARG A 296 -27.91 -18.10 -26.01
N ALA A 297 -27.27 -18.64 -24.98
CA ALA A 297 -27.63 -19.93 -24.39
C ALA A 297 -29.03 -19.91 -23.74
N LEU A 298 -29.37 -18.77 -23.13
CA LEU A 298 -30.63 -18.57 -22.38
C LEU A 298 -31.76 -18.02 -23.24
N ALA A 299 -31.51 -17.58 -24.48
CA ALA A 299 -32.54 -17.11 -25.41
C ALA A 299 -33.62 -18.18 -25.68
N GLY A 300 -33.24 -19.46 -25.66
CA GLY A 300 -34.18 -20.58 -25.80
C GLY A 300 -35.18 -20.70 -24.64
N LEU A 301 -34.81 -20.33 -23.41
CA LEU A 301 -35.71 -20.30 -22.25
C LEU A 301 -36.73 -19.19 -22.36
N ALA A 302 -36.29 -18.00 -22.75
CA ALA A 302 -37.15 -16.83 -22.91
C ALA A 302 -38.20 -17.05 -24.01
N ALA A 303 -37.83 -17.70 -25.12
CA ALA A 303 -38.74 -18.02 -26.21
C ALA A 303 -39.75 -19.14 -25.85
N GLY A 304 -39.30 -20.18 -25.15
CA GLY A 304 -40.17 -21.28 -24.71
C GLY A 304 -41.19 -20.85 -23.65
N ALA A 305 -40.81 -19.99 -22.71
CA ALA A 305 -41.71 -19.45 -21.70
C ALA A 305 -42.78 -18.50 -22.29
N GLY A 306 -42.44 -17.72 -23.32
CA GLY A 306 -43.38 -16.84 -24.02
C GLY A 306 -44.41 -17.57 -24.88
N ALA A 307 -44.06 -18.74 -25.43
CA ALA A 307 -44.98 -19.57 -26.21
C ALA A 307 -45.95 -20.37 -25.31
N GLY A 308 -45.50 -20.78 -24.12
CA GLY A 308 -46.37 -21.42 -23.12
C GLY A 308 -47.31 -20.43 -22.42
N ALA A 309 -46.92 -19.17 -22.28
CA ALA A 309 -47.73 -18.12 -21.65
C ALA A 309 -48.42 -17.22 -22.69
N GLY A 310 -49.02 -17.81 -23.72
CA GLY A 310 -49.83 -17.12 -24.74
C GLY A 310 -51.09 -16.46 -24.15
N VAL A 311 -50.92 -15.38 -23.41
CA VAL A 311 -51.95 -14.39 -23.13
C VAL A 311 -51.93 -13.42 -24.31
N GLY A 312 -52.67 -13.75 -25.37
CA GLY A 312 -52.90 -12.83 -26.49
C GLY A 312 -52.91 -13.50 -27.86
N GLY A 313 -53.98 -14.22 -28.18
CA GLY A 313 -54.21 -14.73 -29.53
C GLY A 313 -55.31 -15.78 -29.53
N ALA A 314 -56.47 -15.43 -30.07
CA ALA A 314 -57.67 -16.26 -30.10
C ALA A 314 -57.41 -17.65 -30.73
N GLY A 315 -57.62 -18.70 -29.94
CA GLY A 315 -57.60 -20.09 -30.39
C GLY A 315 -57.71 -21.03 -29.20
N ALA A 316 -58.84 -21.71 -29.07
CA ALA A 316 -59.12 -22.66 -28.00
C ALA A 316 -58.08 -23.79 -27.96
N GLY A 317 -57.15 -23.70 -27.01
CA GLY A 317 -56.24 -24.79 -26.62
C GLY A 317 -56.40 -25.01 -25.12
N ALA A 318 -56.45 -26.27 -24.70
CA ALA A 318 -56.69 -26.68 -23.31
C ALA A 318 -55.77 -25.95 -22.30
N PRO A 319 -56.22 -25.75 -21.04
CA PRO A 319 -55.36 -25.21 -19.98
C PRO A 319 -54.10 -26.08 -19.90
N LEU A 320 -52.93 -25.46 -20.01
CA LEU A 320 -51.66 -26.17 -19.89
C LEU A 320 -51.63 -26.86 -18.53
N GLU A 321 -51.27 -28.14 -18.51
CA GLU A 321 -51.19 -28.86 -17.24
C GLU A 321 -50.13 -28.20 -16.35
N PRO A 322 -50.42 -27.94 -15.06
CA PRO A 322 -49.44 -27.33 -14.14
C PRO A 322 -48.11 -28.09 -14.05
N ARG A 323 -48.12 -29.39 -14.36
CA ARG A 323 -46.94 -30.25 -14.44
C ARG A 323 -45.99 -29.90 -15.59
N ALA A 324 -46.47 -29.32 -16.68
CA ALA A 324 -45.65 -28.92 -17.82
C ALA A 324 -44.81 -27.66 -17.54
N VAL A 325 -45.20 -26.87 -16.54
CA VAL A 325 -44.52 -25.62 -16.16
C VAL A 325 -43.37 -25.87 -15.17
N GLU A 326 -43.44 -26.95 -14.38
CA GLU A 326 -42.39 -27.33 -13.41
C GLU A 326 -40.97 -27.47 -14.00
N PRO A 327 -40.75 -28.17 -15.12
CA PRO A 327 -39.40 -28.27 -15.70
C PRO A 327 -38.87 -26.92 -16.20
N ALA A 328 -39.73 -26.03 -16.70
CA ALA A 328 -39.33 -24.68 -17.10
C ALA A 328 -38.94 -23.81 -15.89
N LEU A 329 -39.68 -23.90 -14.78
CA LEU A 329 -39.32 -23.23 -13.52
C LEU A 329 -38.00 -23.75 -12.95
N ALA A 330 -37.76 -25.06 -13.01
CA ALA A 330 -36.52 -25.67 -12.56
C ALA A 330 -35.31 -25.22 -13.40
N GLU A 331 -35.45 -25.13 -14.72
CA GLU A 331 -34.39 -24.62 -15.60
C GLU A 331 -34.11 -23.13 -15.36
N LEU A 332 -35.15 -22.30 -15.17
CA LEU A 332 -34.97 -20.88 -14.83
C LEU A 332 -34.28 -20.69 -13.48
N ALA A 333 -34.70 -21.42 -12.45
CA ALA A 333 -34.06 -21.39 -11.14
C ALA A 333 -32.59 -21.83 -11.21
N ALA A 334 -32.30 -22.93 -11.92
CA ALA A 334 -30.94 -23.40 -12.13
C ALA A 334 -30.07 -22.36 -12.86
N ALA A 335 -30.60 -21.68 -13.89
CA ALA A 335 -29.89 -20.63 -14.60
C ALA A 335 -29.56 -19.42 -13.70
N ILE A 336 -30.54 -18.95 -12.90
CA ILE A 336 -30.35 -17.83 -11.96
C ILE A 336 -29.32 -18.19 -10.88
N ASN A 337 -29.41 -19.40 -10.30
CA ASN A 337 -28.47 -19.87 -9.28
C ASN A 337 -27.04 -19.94 -9.85
N THR A 338 -26.89 -20.46 -11.07
CA THR A 338 -25.57 -20.56 -11.72
C THR A 338 -24.94 -19.19 -11.99
N ILE A 339 -25.71 -18.19 -12.43
CA ILE A 339 -25.23 -16.82 -12.60
C ILE A 339 -24.81 -16.21 -11.25
N THR A 340 -25.61 -16.44 -10.21
CA THR A 340 -25.33 -15.94 -8.85
C THR A 340 -24.04 -16.54 -8.29
N LEU A 341 -23.84 -17.86 -8.47
CA LEU A 341 -22.62 -18.55 -8.08
C LEU A 341 -21.38 -18.03 -8.84
N TYR A 342 -21.54 -17.69 -10.13
CA TYR A 342 -20.46 -17.07 -10.90
C TYR A 342 -20.07 -15.68 -10.36
N PHE A 343 -21.04 -14.82 -10.02
CA PHE A 343 -20.74 -13.53 -9.39
C PHE A 343 -20.07 -13.68 -8.02
N ALA A 344 -20.53 -14.64 -7.19
CA ALA A 344 -19.89 -14.95 -5.92
C ALA A 344 -18.44 -15.44 -6.12
N PHE A 345 -18.20 -16.25 -7.15
CA PHE A 345 -16.86 -16.69 -7.54
C PHE A 345 -15.97 -15.50 -7.92
N LEU A 346 -16.43 -14.57 -8.76
CA LEU A 346 -15.66 -13.38 -9.15
C LEU A 346 -15.26 -12.51 -7.96
N ARG A 347 -16.20 -12.26 -7.03
CA ARG A 347 -15.95 -11.51 -5.79
C ARG A 347 -14.86 -12.18 -4.95
N ARG A 348 -15.02 -13.49 -4.70
CA ARG A 348 -14.08 -14.27 -3.89
C ARG A 348 -12.68 -14.27 -4.49
N LYS A 349 -12.54 -14.38 -5.82
CA LYS A 349 -11.24 -14.37 -6.49
C LYS A 349 -10.55 -13.02 -6.45
N THR A 350 -11.31 -11.94 -6.60
CA THR A 350 -10.80 -10.58 -6.45
C THR A 350 -10.31 -10.32 -5.04
N GLN A 351 -11.06 -10.77 -4.03
CA GLN A 351 -10.66 -10.67 -2.63
C GLN A 351 -9.37 -11.45 -2.33
N MET A 352 -9.23 -12.66 -2.89
CA MET A 352 -8.01 -13.47 -2.71
C MET A 352 -6.77 -12.80 -3.32
N ASP A 353 -6.89 -12.16 -4.48
CA ASP A 353 -5.75 -11.51 -5.14
C ASP A 353 -5.37 -10.20 -4.45
N ALA A 354 -6.34 -9.50 -3.86
CA ALA A 354 -6.10 -8.28 -3.11
C ALA A 354 -5.60 -8.54 -1.67
N ALA A 355 -5.68 -9.77 -1.15
CA ALA A 355 -5.39 -10.10 0.25
C ALA A 355 -3.97 -9.75 0.72
N SER A 356 -2.99 -9.72 -0.19
CA SER A 356 -1.60 -9.33 0.11
C SER A 356 -1.32 -7.83 -0.06
N SER A 357 -2.33 -7.03 -0.42
CA SER A 357 -2.20 -5.60 -0.69
C SER A 357 -2.84 -4.75 0.41
N ASP A 358 -2.53 -3.45 0.43
CA ASP A 358 -3.00 -2.49 1.43
C ASP A 358 -4.54 -2.38 1.48
N GLU A 359 -5.13 -2.08 2.64
CA GLU A 359 -6.59 -2.02 2.81
C GLU A 359 -7.30 -1.10 1.81
N GLU A 360 -6.69 0.04 1.47
CA GLU A 360 -7.21 0.97 0.45
C GLU A 360 -7.27 0.32 -0.94
N THR A 361 -6.24 -0.44 -1.30
CA THR A 361 -6.19 -1.16 -2.59
C THR A 361 -7.15 -2.33 -2.62
N GLN A 362 -7.40 -2.97 -1.47
CA GLN A 362 -8.42 -4.02 -1.34
C GLN A 362 -9.82 -3.47 -1.60
N ARG A 363 -10.16 -2.35 -0.96
CA ARG A 363 -11.46 -1.68 -1.15
C ARG A 363 -11.66 -1.24 -2.60
N ALA A 364 -10.66 -0.58 -3.20
CA ALA A 364 -10.75 -0.14 -4.58
C ALA A 364 -10.91 -1.30 -5.58
N CYS A 365 -10.24 -2.43 -5.37
CA CYS A 365 -10.41 -3.62 -6.23
C CYS A 365 -11.81 -4.24 -6.08
N GLN A 366 -12.36 -4.27 -4.86
CA GLN A 366 -13.70 -4.77 -4.61
C GLN A 366 -14.76 -3.88 -5.26
N GLU A 367 -14.66 -2.56 -5.07
CA GLU A 367 -15.56 -1.58 -5.70
C GLU A 367 -15.53 -1.66 -7.23
N ALA A 368 -14.33 -1.81 -7.81
CA ALA A 368 -14.18 -1.97 -9.26
C ALA A 368 -14.91 -3.22 -9.79
N VAL A 369 -14.85 -4.34 -9.06
CA VAL A 369 -15.52 -5.58 -9.49
C VAL A 369 -17.02 -5.51 -9.28
N GLU A 370 -17.52 -4.93 -8.18
CA GLU A 370 -18.96 -4.67 -8.03
C GLU A 370 -19.48 -3.77 -9.15
N LYS A 371 -18.72 -2.74 -9.54
CA LYS A 371 -19.08 -1.87 -10.66
C LYS A 371 -19.16 -2.65 -11.98
N ILE A 372 -18.17 -3.50 -12.28
CA ILE A 372 -18.18 -4.34 -13.49
C ILE A 372 -19.36 -5.31 -13.48
N ILE A 373 -19.69 -5.91 -12.33
CA ILE A 373 -20.84 -6.80 -12.20
C ILE A 373 -22.14 -6.01 -12.45
N ALA A 374 -22.30 -4.85 -11.81
CA ALA A 374 -23.48 -4.01 -11.93
C ALA A 374 -23.73 -3.52 -13.37
N GLU A 375 -22.66 -3.13 -14.08
CA GLU A 375 -22.73 -2.64 -15.46
C GLU A 375 -22.84 -3.77 -16.50
N SER A 376 -22.67 -5.04 -16.10
CA SER A 376 -22.67 -6.16 -17.05
C SER A 376 -24.06 -6.54 -17.57
N ASP A 377 -24.15 -6.85 -18.87
CA ASP A 377 -25.37 -7.37 -19.50
C ASP A 377 -25.86 -8.70 -18.88
N LEU A 378 -24.98 -9.43 -18.20
CA LEU A 378 -25.33 -10.65 -17.48
C LEU A 378 -26.26 -10.37 -16.29
N THR A 379 -26.08 -9.23 -15.62
CA THR A 379 -26.95 -8.77 -14.54
C THR A 379 -28.35 -8.42 -15.06
N ARG A 380 -28.42 -7.74 -16.22
CA ARG A 380 -29.71 -7.50 -16.90
C ARG A 380 -30.39 -8.81 -17.27
N THR A 381 -29.64 -9.75 -17.85
CA THR A 381 -30.16 -11.09 -18.20
C THR A 381 -30.67 -11.83 -16.96
N ALA A 382 -29.96 -11.78 -15.84
CA ALA A 382 -30.40 -12.39 -14.58
C ALA A 382 -31.70 -11.76 -14.04
N GLN A 383 -31.84 -10.44 -14.12
CA GLN A 383 -33.06 -9.72 -13.74
C GLN A 383 -34.25 -10.09 -14.64
N ASP A 384 -34.02 -10.21 -15.95
CA ASP A 384 -35.05 -10.62 -16.92
C ASP A 384 -35.53 -12.05 -16.65
N LEU A 385 -34.60 -12.99 -16.39
CA LEU A 385 -34.92 -14.37 -16.00
C LEU A 385 -35.70 -14.43 -14.68
N LEU A 386 -35.30 -13.64 -13.68
CA LEU A 386 -36.02 -13.56 -12.41
C LEU A 386 -37.44 -13.02 -12.63
N GLY A 387 -37.60 -12.02 -13.48
CA GLY A 387 -38.93 -11.51 -13.86
C GLY A 387 -39.80 -12.56 -14.54
N GLN A 388 -39.24 -13.40 -15.41
CA GLN A 388 -39.95 -14.52 -16.03
C GLN A 388 -40.28 -15.63 -15.02
N TYR A 389 -39.34 -15.97 -14.14
CA TYR A 389 -39.53 -16.93 -13.07
C TYR A 389 -40.70 -16.53 -12.16
N LEU A 390 -40.73 -15.28 -11.67
CA LEU A 390 -41.80 -14.78 -10.80
C LEU A 390 -43.17 -14.82 -11.47
N LYS A 391 -43.24 -14.52 -12.78
CA LYS A 391 -44.49 -14.62 -13.56
C LYS A 391 -44.98 -16.06 -13.67
N LEU A 392 -44.08 -16.99 -13.98
CA LEU A 392 -44.40 -18.41 -14.11
C LEU A 392 -44.72 -19.05 -12.76
N GLU A 393 -44.03 -18.66 -11.70
CA GLU A 393 -44.28 -19.15 -10.34
C GLU A 393 -45.65 -18.72 -9.85
N ARG A 394 -46.02 -17.46 -10.08
CA ARG A 394 -47.36 -16.95 -9.79
C ARG A 394 -48.43 -17.74 -10.53
N TYR A 395 -48.25 -17.95 -11.83
CA TYR A 395 -49.18 -18.74 -12.65
C TYR A 395 -49.30 -20.18 -12.13
N PHE A 396 -48.17 -20.82 -11.84
CA PHE A 396 -48.11 -22.17 -11.30
C PHE A 396 -48.84 -22.28 -9.94
N LEU A 397 -48.67 -21.30 -9.06
CA LEU A 397 -49.33 -21.29 -7.76
C LEU A 397 -50.85 -21.09 -7.91
N GLU A 398 -51.29 -20.13 -8.72
CA GLU A 398 -52.70 -19.84 -8.97
C GLU A 398 -53.42 -21.06 -9.59
N GLU A 399 -52.82 -21.71 -10.59
CA GLU A 399 -53.44 -22.83 -11.27
C GLU A 399 -53.47 -24.12 -10.42
N ASN A 400 -52.41 -24.40 -9.65
CA ASN A 400 -52.40 -25.54 -8.74
C ASN A 400 -53.37 -25.35 -7.57
N VAL A 401 -53.49 -24.15 -7.00
CA VAL A 401 -54.48 -23.85 -5.96
C VAL A 401 -55.90 -23.97 -6.54
N ASN A 402 -56.16 -23.42 -7.73
CA ASN A 402 -57.45 -23.57 -8.39
C ASN A 402 -57.81 -25.03 -8.69
N LYS A 403 -56.82 -25.86 -9.05
CA LYS A 403 -57.01 -27.30 -9.26
C LYS A 403 -57.29 -28.02 -7.95
N ALA A 404 -56.56 -27.71 -6.89
CA ALA A 404 -56.80 -28.26 -5.55
C ALA A 404 -58.21 -27.94 -5.05
N ILE A 405 -58.68 -26.71 -5.24
CA ILE A 405 -60.06 -26.30 -4.89
C ILE A 405 -61.10 -27.11 -5.68
N LYS A 406 -60.90 -27.31 -6.99
CA LYS A 406 -61.82 -28.08 -7.84
C LYS A 406 -61.85 -29.58 -7.50
N MET A 407 -60.73 -30.13 -7.03
CA MET A 407 -60.59 -31.55 -6.67
C MET A 407 -60.89 -31.83 -5.19
N ALA A 408 -61.20 -30.80 -4.40
CA ALA A 408 -61.48 -30.93 -2.97
C ALA A 408 -62.76 -31.74 -2.73
N THR A 409 -62.61 -32.96 -2.22
CA THR A 409 -63.72 -33.80 -1.77
C THR A 409 -63.79 -33.83 -0.24
N PRO A 410 -64.98 -33.67 0.37
CA PRO A 410 -65.12 -33.85 1.81
C PRO A 410 -64.87 -35.32 2.19
N GLN A 411 -63.96 -35.57 3.13
CA GLN A 411 -63.73 -36.93 3.64
C GLN A 411 -64.82 -37.32 4.66
N PRO A 412 -65.41 -38.52 4.56
CA PRO A 412 -66.38 -38.99 5.55
C PRO A 412 -65.67 -39.26 6.89
N GLY A 413 -65.97 -38.44 7.90
CA GLY A 413 -65.46 -38.61 9.28
C GLY A 413 -64.42 -37.57 9.73
N SER A 414 -63.97 -36.66 8.86
CA SER A 414 -63.08 -35.55 9.22
C SER A 414 -63.81 -34.21 9.04
N THR A 415 -63.59 -33.26 9.96
CA THR A 415 -64.12 -31.88 9.87
C THR A 415 -63.29 -30.98 8.95
N THR A 416 -62.14 -31.46 8.49
CA THR A 416 -61.25 -30.74 7.56
C THR A 416 -61.25 -31.40 6.18
N SER A 417 -61.37 -30.57 5.13
CA SER A 417 -61.20 -30.99 3.74
C SER A 417 -59.71 -31.16 3.41
N ASN A 418 -59.37 -32.12 2.55
CA ASN A 418 -58.00 -32.36 2.05
C ASN A 418 -57.37 -31.13 1.36
N LEU A 419 -58.19 -30.13 1.04
CA LEU A 419 -57.78 -28.87 0.44
C LEU A 419 -56.66 -28.14 1.21
N VAL A 420 -56.73 -28.12 2.55
CA VAL A 420 -55.73 -27.38 3.36
C VAL A 420 -54.37 -28.06 3.23
N ASP A 421 -54.33 -29.39 3.32
CA ASP A 421 -53.09 -30.17 3.18
C ASP A 421 -52.49 -30.05 1.78
N ASP A 422 -53.33 -30.07 0.74
CA ASP A 422 -52.89 -29.89 -0.66
C ASP A 422 -52.31 -28.49 -0.90
N ILE A 423 -52.92 -27.44 -0.36
CA ILE A 423 -52.40 -26.07 -0.45
C ILE A 423 -51.06 -25.94 0.29
N PHE A 424 -50.94 -26.51 1.49
CA PHE A 424 -49.67 -26.52 2.23
C PHE A 424 -48.59 -27.30 1.48
N PHE A 425 -48.94 -28.41 0.83
CA PHE A 425 -48.01 -29.18 0.01
C PHE A 425 -47.52 -28.39 -1.21
N ILE A 426 -48.43 -27.72 -1.92
CA ILE A 426 -48.10 -26.85 -3.07
C ILE A 426 -47.19 -25.70 -2.62
N ALA A 427 -47.54 -24.98 -1.55
CA ALA A 427 -46.73 -23.88 -1.04
C ALA A 427 -45.33 -24.35 -0.59
N LYS A 428 -45.25 -25.49 0.12
CA LYS A 428 -43.98 -26.09 0.52
C LYS A 428 -43.12 -26.50 -0.68
N LYS A 429 -43.75 -26.96 -1.77
CA LYS A 429 -43.07 -27.31 -3.02
C LYS A 429 -42.52 -26.07 -3.73
N SER A 430 -43.32 -25.01 -3.87
CA SER A 430 -42.87 -23.74 -4.47
C SER A 430 -41.72 -23.12 -3.68
N ILE A 431 -41.82 -23.08 -2.35
CA ILE A 431 -40.74 -22.57 -1.48
C ILE A 431 -39.45 -23.36 -1.70
N ARG A 432 -39.53 -24.70 -1.80
CA ARG A 432 -38.34 -25.53 -2.04
C ARG A 432 -37.69 -25.24 -3.39
N LEU A 433 -38.47 -24.88 -4.41
CA LEU A 433 -37.97 -24.50 -5.75
C LEU A 433 -37.31 -23.12 -5.77
N VAL A 434 -37.69 -22.21 -4.87
CA VAL A 434 -37.07 -20.87 -4.74
C VAL A 434 -35.72 -20.92 -4.01
N PHE A 435 -35.57 -21.85 -3.07
CA PHE A 435 -34.38 -21.95 -2.20
C PHE A 435 -33.40 -23.08 -2.56
N ALA A 436 -33.64 -23.82 -3.65
CA ALA A 436 -32.72 -24.82 -4.22
C ALA A 436 -31.93 -24.20 -5.39
#